data_AF-A0A961G9V5-F1
#
_entry.id   AF-A0A961G9V5-F1
#
_cell.length_a   1.000
_cell.length_b   1.000
_cell.length_c   1.000
_cell.angle_alpha   90.00
_cell.angle_beta   90.00
_cell.angle_gamma   90.00
#
_symmetry.space_group_name_H-M   'P 1'
#
loop_
_entity.id
_entity.type
_entity.pdbx_description
1 polymer ?
#
loop_
_entity_poly.entity_id
_entity_poly.type
_entity_poly.pdbx_seq_one_letter_code
_entity_poly.pdbx_strand_id
1 'polypeptide(L)'
;MAASDRTASTESPFTPPSPADALARLGMPMADAMRTQRAVRRLHLEPVPHEVLLPLLELSLKAPTSSNTQDWCYLVVEDRAQKAALAKIHRRLYRLYNPIVERQVRGDAAAQRQIRPGQWQTEHFED
;
A
#
# COMPACT_ATOMS: atom_id res chain seq x y z
N MET A 1 -13.25 34.50 12.00
CA MET A 1 -11.87 34.38 12.52
C MET A 1 -11.21 33.17 11.88
N ALA A 2 -10.32 33.45 10.92
CA ALA A 2 -9.36 32.60 10.22
C ALA A 2 -9.72 31.13 9.95
N ALA A 3 -10.37 30.88 8.82
CA ALA A 3 -10.15 29.64 8.08
C ALA A 3 -8.67 29.65 7.67
N SER A 4 -7.86 28.80 8.32
CA SER A 4 -6.47 28.59 7.93
C SER A 4 -6.47 27.96 6.55
N ASP A 5 -6.23 28.80 5.56
CA ASP A 5 -5.92 28.46 4.19
C ASP A 5 -4.66 27.60 4.23
N ARG A 6 -4.82 26.27 4.16
CA ARG A 6 -3.70 25.37 3.88
C ARG A 6 -3.30 25.63 2.44
N THR A 7 -2.45 26.64 2.29
CA THR A 7 -1.56 26.80 1.15
C THR A 7 -1.10 25.42 0.71
N ALA A 8 -1.30 25.12 -0.56
CA ALA A 8 -0.80 23.91 -1.17
C ALA A 8 0.72 23.91 -1.01
N SER A 9 1.20 23.26 0.06
CA SER A 9 2.61 22.99 0.23
C SER A 9 3.04 22.28 -1.04
N THR A 10 3.95 22.89 -1.79
CA THR A 10 4.67 22.20 -2.86
C THR A 10 5.48 21.11 -2.16
N GLU A 11 4.85 19.96 -1.93
CA GLU A 11 5.50 18.79 -1.35
C GLU A 11 6.64 18.41 -2.30
N SER A 12 7.86 18.48 -1.78
CA SER A 12 9.03 17.93 -2.48
C SER A 12 8.71 16.49 -2.89
N PRO A 13 9.03 16.07 -4.12
CA PRO A 13 8.76 14.70 -4.55
C PRO A 13 9.41 13.72 -3.58
N PHE A 14 8.66 12.70 -3.19
CA PHE A 14 9.18 11.62 -2.37
C PHE A 14 10.36 10.97 -3.09
N THR A 15 11.51 10.89 -2.41
CA THR A 15 12.69 10.19 -2.91
C THR A 15 12.81 8.87 -2.13
N PRO A 16 12.78 7.71 -2.80
CA PRO A 16 13.00 6.43 -2.13
C PRO A 16 14.37 6.41 -1.43
N PRO A 17 14.48 5.80 -0.22
CA PRO A 17 15.76 5.63 0.43
C PRO A 17 16.67 4.70 -0.39
N SER A 18 17.98 4.83 -0.19
CA SER A 18 18.90 3.81 -0.71
C SER A 18 18.61 2.45 -0.07
N PRO A 19 18.97 1.33 -0.71
CA PRO A 19 18.79 0.00 -0.13
C PRO A 19 19.49 -0.19 1.21
N ALA A 20 20.70 0.37 1.37
CA ALA A 20 21.40 0.38 2.65
C ALA A 20 20.60 1.11 3.74
N ASP A 21 20.05 2.29 3.42
CA ASP A 21 19.22 3.06 4.36
C ASP A 21 17.91 2.34 4.69
N ALA A 22 17.30 1.66 3.71
CA ALA A 22 16.08 0.88 3.89
C ALA A 22 16.31 -0.30 4.84
N LEU A 23 17.39 -1.06 4.63
CA LEU A 23 17.76 -2.20 5.48
C LEU A 23 18.12 -1.75 6.90
N ALA A 24 18.81 -0.62 7.06
CA ALA A 24 19.12 -0.07 8.39
C ALA A 24 17.86 0.22 9.22
N ARG A 25 16.73 0.55 8.58
CA ARG A 25 15.45 0.81 9.26
C ARG A 25 14.75 -0.43 9.80
N LEU A 26 15.18 -1.65 9.43
CA LEU A 26 14.65 -2.88 10.02
C LEU A 26 14.96 -3.00 11.52
N GLY A 27 15.93 -2.24 12.03
CA GLY A 27 16.22 -2.12 13.46
C GLY A 27 15.24 -1.22 14.23
N MET A 28 14.18 -0.69 13.60
CA MET A 28 13.18 0.15 14.28
C MET A 28 12.54 -0.62 15.46
N PRO A 29 12.36 0.00 16.64
CA PRO A 29 11.63 -0.62 17.74
C PRO A 29 10.23 -1.07 17.29
N MET A 30 9.86 -2.30 17.63
CA MET A 30 8.59 -2.90 17.21
C MET A 30 7.37 -2.01 17.55
N ALA A 31 7.38 -1.37 18.70
CA ALA A 31 6.29 -0.48 19.11
C ALA A 31 6.12 0.74 18.18
N ASP A 32 7.22 1.24 17.62
CA ASP A 32 7.18 2.37 16.69
C ASP A 32 6.75 1.92 15.30
N ALA A 33 7.24 0.75 14.85
CA ALA A 33 6.78 0.13 13.61
C ALA A 33 5.25 -0.07 13.61
N MET A 34 4.70 -0.63 14.70
CA MET A 34 3.25 -0.85 14.84
C MET A 34 2.45 0.46 14.86
N ARG A 35 2.94 1.50 15.57
CA ARG A 35 2.23 2.79 15.68
C ARG A 35 2.29 3.61 14.40
N THR A 36 3.33 3.46 13.59
CA THR A 36 3.56 4.26 12.38
C THR A 36 3.06 3.57 11.11
N GLN A 37 2.85 2.24 11.12
CA GLN A 37 2.31 1.51 9.98
C GLN A 37 0.96 2.10 9.51
N ARG A 38 0.83 2.33 8.21
CA ARG A 38 -0.41 2.79 7.56
C ARG A 38 -0.68 1.96 6.32
N ALA A 39 -1.96 1.75 5.99
CA ALA A 39 -2.36 1.23 4.69
C ALA A 39 -2.22 2.33 3.62
N VAL A 40 -1.02 2.47 3.06
CA VAL A 40 -0.72 3.43 1.98
C VAL A 40 -1.22 2.86 0.65
N ARG A 41 -1.94 3.68 -0.10
CA ARG A 41 -2.58 3.29 -1.37
C ARG A 41 -2.10 4.09 -2.58
N ARG A 42 -1.25 5.09 -2.35
CA ARG A 42 -0.52 5.85 -3.38
C ARG A 42 0.94 5.49 -3.26
N LEU A 43 1.45 4.76 -4.24
CA LEU A 43 2.80 4.19 -4.20
C LEU A 43 3.72 4.94 -5.16
N HIS A 44 4.99 4.98 -4.80
CA HIS A 44 6.05 5.37 -5.73
C HIS A 44 6.24 4.24 -6.75
N LEU A 45 6.46 4.57 -8.03
CA LEU A 45 6.45 3.59 -9.13
C LEU A 45 7.82 2.97 -9.41
N GLU A 46 8.91 3.55 -8.88
CA GLU A 46 10.23 2.90 -8.97
C GLU A 46 10.20 1.52 -8.31
N PRO A 47 10.70 0.47 -8.99
CA PRO A 47 10.75 -0.87 -8.44
C PRO A 47 11.52 -0.93 -7.11
N VAL A 48 11.06 -1.78 -6.20
CA VAL A 48 11.79 -2.06 -4.97
C VAL A 48 12.97 -2.99 -5.31
N PRO A 49 14.23 -2.62 -4.99
CA PRO A 49 15.39 -3.48 -5.25
C PRO A 49 15.28 -4.83 -4.53
N HIS A 50 15.70 -5.91 -5.20
CA HIS A 50 15.64 -7.27 -4.65
C HIS A 50 16.48 -7.44 -3.38
N GLU A 51 17.58 -6.68 -3.26
CA GLU A 51 18.40 -6.63 -2.05
C GLU A 51 17.66 -6.10 -0.80
N VAL A 52 16.54 -5.40 -0.98
CA VAL A 52 15.62 -5.02 0.11
C VAL A 52 14.47 -6.03 0.21
N LEU A 53 13.90 -6.42 -0.93
CA LEU A 53 12.71 -7.29 -0.98
C LEU A 53 12.98 -8.68 -0.40
N LEU A 54 14.08 -9.33 -0.80
CA LEU A 54 14.38 -10.70 -0.39
C LEU A 54 14.60 -10.82 1.12
N PRO A 55 15.41 -9.97 1.80
CA PRO A 55 15.52 -10.00 3.25
C PRO A 55 14.18 -9.80 3.98
N LEU A 56 13.29 -8.95 3.46
CA LEU A 56 11.95 -8.76 4.03
C LEU A 56 11.09 -10.04 3.94
N LEU A 57 11.13 -10.73 2.80
CA LEU A 57 10.42 -11.99 2.61
C LEU A 57 11.04 -13.11 3.47
N GLU A 58 12.36 -13.14 3.64
CA GLU A 58 13.02 -14.09 4.55
C GLU A 58 12.61 -13.90 6.01
N LEU A 59 12.46 -12.64 6.45
CA LEU A 59 11.97 -12.31 7.79
C LEU A 59 10.51 -12.74 7.97
N SER A 60 9.66 -12.54 6.96
CA SER A 60 8.24 -12.90 7.08
C SER A 60 8.01 -14.41 7.18
N LEU A 61 8.92 -15.24 6.63
CA LEU A 61 8.89 -16.70 6.80
C LEU A 61 9.08 -17.16 8.27
N LYS A 62 9.47 -16.26 9.18
CA LYS A 62 9.54 -16.56 10.62
C LYS A 62 8.18 -16.54 11.32
N ALA A 63 7.12 -16.11 10.62
CA ALA A 63 5.77 -16.23 11.16
C ALA A 63 5.42 -17.70 11.44
N PRO A 64 4.75 -18.02 12.56
CA PRO A 64 4.35 -19.39 12.86
C PRO A 64 3.18 -19.84 11.95
N THR A 65 3.18 -21.11 11.53
CA THR A 65 2.00 -21.78 10.96
C THR A 65 1.55 -22.96 11.80
N SER A 66 0.30 -23.38 11.61
CA SER A 66 -0.21 -24.63 12.16
C SER A 66 0.70 -25.80 11.75
N SER A 67 1.11 -26.63 12.69
CA SER A 67 2.01 -27.77 12.47
C SER A 67 3.31 -27.44 11.72
N ASN A 68 3.73 -26.17 11.69
CA ASN A 68 4.89 -25.70 10.92
C ASN A 68 4.85 -26.07 9.42
N THR A 69 3.65 -26.13 8.83
CA THR A 69 3.43 -26.40 7.39
C THR A 69 4.18 -25.48 6.46
N GLN A 70 4.36 -24.20 6.83
CA GLN A 70 4.95 -23.16 5.97
C GLN A 70 4.34 -23.15 4.56
N ASP A 71 3.01 -23.34 4.46
CA ASP A 71 2.24 -23.57 3.22
C ASP A 71 1.92 -22.29 2.43
N TRP A 72 2.64 -21.20 2.71
CA TRP A 72 2.57 -19.94 1.99
C TRP A 72 3.59 -19.88 0.85
N CYS A 73 3.21 -19.18 -0.22
CA CYS A 73 4.12 -18.80 -1.29
C CYS A 73 4.03 -17.30 -1.56
N TYR A 74 5.16 -16.70 -1.91
CA TYR A 74 5.22 -15.33 -2.42
C TYR A 74 5.31 -15.38 -3.94
N LEU A 75 4.41 -14.66 -4.61
CA LEU A 75 4.47 -14.42 -6.05
C LEU A 75 4.79 -12.94 -6.27
N VAL A 76 6.01 -12.65 -6.68
CA VAL A 76 6.45 -11.29 -7.04
C VAL A 76 6.11 -11.04 -8.51
N VAL A 77 5.29 -10.03 -8.79
CA VAL A 77 4.82 -9.69 -10.14
C VAL A 77 5.41 -8.35 -10.55
N GLU A 78 6.40 -8.39 -11.43
CA GLU A 78 7.08 -7.19 -11.95
C GLU A 78 6.63 -6.85 -13.37
N ASP A 79 6.21 -7.85 -14.16
CA ASP A 79 5.77 -7.65 -15.53
C ASP A 79 4.52 -6.76 -15.59
N ARG A 80 4.61 -5.72 -16.44
CA ARG A 80 3.54 -4.72 -16.56
C ARG A 80 2.27 -5.31 -17.17
N ALA A 81 2.37 -6.27 -18.07
CA ALA A 81 1.19 -6.91 -18.66
C ALA A 81 0.47 -7.80 -17.64
N GLN A 82 1.20 -8.52 -16.79
CA GLN A 82 0.66 -9.27 -15.66
C GLN A 82 -0.02 -8.35 -14.63
N LYS A 83 0.62 -7.24 -14.25
CA LYS A 83 -0.01 -6.21 -13.38
C LYS A 83 -1.31 -5.68 -13.99
N ALA A 84 -1.34 -5.38 -15.28
CA ALA A 84 -2.54 -4.92 -15.98
C ALA A 84 -3.65 -5.98 -16.02
N ALA A 85 -3.31 -7.26 -16.18
CA ALA A 85 -4.27 -8.35 -16.12
C ALA A 85 -4.90 -8.48 -14.72
N LEU A 86 -4.10 -8.39 -13.66
CA LEU A 86 -4.58 -8.37 -12.27
C LEU A 86 -5.47 -7.15 -11.99
N ALA A 87 -5.06 -5.97 -12.47
CA ALA A 87 -5.85 -4.75 -12.33
C ALA A 87 -7.23 -4.86 -12.97
N LYS A 88 -7.33 -5.48 -14.16
CA LYS A 88 -8.60 -5.71 -14.83
C LYS A 88 -9.56 -6.57 -14.00
N ILE A 89 -9.04 -7.62 -13.35
CA ILE A 89 -9.83 -8.48 -12.44
C ILE A 89 -10.25 -7.68 -11.21
N HIS A 90 -9.32 -6.95 -10.59
CA HIS A 90 -9.58 -6.10 -9.43
C HIS A 90 -10.68 -5.06 -9.73
N ARG A 91 -10.57 -4.32 -10.84
CA ARG A 91 -11.56 -3.33 -11.29
C ARG A 91 -12.95 -3.94 -11.54
N ARG A 92 -13.04 -5.20 -11.97
CA ARG A 92 -14.33 -5.90 -12.12
C ARG A 92 -14.98 -6.17 -10.77
N LEU A 93 -14.23 -6.66 -9.80
CA LEU A 93 -14.71 -6.86 -8.42
C LEU A 93 -15.10 -5.54 -7.76
N TYR A 94 -14.26 -4.51 -7.90
CA TYR A 94 -14.50 -3.19 -7.34
C TYR A 94 -15.83 -2.58 -7.80
N ARG A 95 -16.12 -2.64 -9.10
CA ARG A 95 -17.38 -2.14 -9.66
C ARG A 95 -18.63 -2.82 -9.07
N LEU A 96 -18.50 -4.06 -8.58
CA LEU A 96 -19.63 -4.78 -7.99
C LEU A 96 -19.94 -4.30 -6.57
N TYR A 97 -18.92 -4.09 -5.73
CA TYR A 97 -19.15 -3.77 -4.31
C TYR A 97 -19.10 -2.26 -4.00
N ASN A 98 -18.36 -1.46 -4.78
CA ASN A 98 -18.17 -0.03 -4.49
C ASN A 98 -19.48 0.78 -4.37
N PRO A 99 -20.52 0.56 -5.20
CA PRO A 99 -21.79 1.28 -5.05
C PRO A 99 -22.46 1.10 -3.68
N ILE A 100 -22.25 -0.06 -3.04
CA ILE A 100 -22.75 -0.32 -1.68
C ILE A 100 -22.00 0.56 -0.68
N VAL A 101 -20.67 0.61 -0.78
CA VAL A 101 -19.80 1.42 0.08
C VAL A 101 -20.11 2.91 -0.10
N GLU A 102 -20.21 3.40 -1.34
CA GLU A 102 -20.55 4.80 -1.64
C GLU A 102 -21.91 5.21 -1.08
N ARG A 103 -22.90 4.29 -1.11
CA ARG A 103 -24.20 4.53 -0.50
C ARG A 103 -24.10 4.62 1.02
N GLN A 104 -23.30 3.77 1.66
CA GLN A 104 -23.11 3.75 3.11
C GLN A 104 -22.45 5.03 3.65
N VAL A 105 -21.47 5.59 2.92
CA VAL A 105 -20.75 6.80 3.37
C VAL A 105 -21.43 8.11 2.94
N ARG A 106 -22.60 8.05 2.32
CA ARG A 106 -23.28 9.23 1.76
C ARG A 106 -23.66 10.20 2.88
N GLY A 107 -23.26 11.46 2.73
CA GLY A 107 -23.53 12.52 3.70
C GLY A 107 -22.52 12.59 4.85
N ASP A 108 -21.59 11.63 4.95
CA ASP A 108 -20.49 11.66 5.92
C ASP A 108 -19.17 12.02 5.22
N ALA A 109 -18.77 13.28 5.35
CA ALA A 109 -17.53 13.78 4.76
C ALA A 109 -16.26 13.08 5.31
N ALA A 110 -16.28 12.60 6.57
CA ALA A 110 -15.14 11.90 7.15
C ALA A 110 -15.02 10.48 6.58
N ALA A 111 -16.12 9.74 6.53
CA ALA A 111 -16.15 8.41 5.92
C ALA A 111 -15.81 8.46 4.42
N GLN A 112 -16.30 9.48 3.70
CA GLN A 112 -15.93 9.71 2.31
C GLN A 112 -14.42 9.94 2.14
N ARG A 113 -13.78 10.70 3.03
CA ARG A 113 -12.32 10.89 2.99
C ARG A 113 -11.58 9.57 3.22
N GLN A 114 -12.10 8.68 4.08
CA GLN A 114 -11.46 7.40 4.37
C GLN A 114 -11.47 6.42 3.19
N ILE A 115 -12.49 6.45 2.32
CA ILE A 115 -12.57 5.52 1.18
C ILE A 115 -11.81 6.01 -0.07
N ARG A 116 -11.53 7.32 -0.19
CA ARG A 116 -10.85 7.92 -1.35
C ARG A 116 -9.53 7.25 -1.74
N PRO A 117 -8.64 6.86 -0.81
CA PRO A 117 -7.40 6.16 -1.19
C PRO A 117 -7.67 4.82 -1.88
N GLY A 118 -8.75 4.10 -1.50
CA GLY A 118 -9.16 2.85 -2.15
C GLY A 118 -9.71 3.05 -3.57
N GLN A 119 -10.48 4.13 -3.77
CA GLN A 119 -10.92 4.55 -5.09
C GLN A 119 -9.73 4.87 -6.00
N TRP A 120 -8.79 5.70 -5.51
CA TRP A 120 -7.57 6.05 -6.24
C TRP A 120 -6.77 4.80 -6.63
N GLN A 121 -6.55 3.86 -5.71
CA GLN A 121 -5.81 2.62 -5.99
C GLN A 121 -6.47 1.79 -7.09
N THR A 122 -7.79 1.80 -7.16
CA THR A 122 -8.51 1.04 -8.19
C THR A 122 -8.26 1.60 -9.59
N GLU A 123 -8.12 2.92 -9.69
CA GLU A 123 -7.87 3.63 -10.95
C GLU A 123 -6.40 3.54 -11.39
N HIS A 124 -5.48 3.41 -10.44
CA HIS A 124 -4.01 3.50 -10.64
C HIS A 124 -3.29 2.17 -10.32
N PHE A 125 -4.01 1.04 -10.30
CA PHE A 125 -3.46 -0.23 -9.82
C PHE A 125 -2.28 -0.71 -10.69
N GLU A 126 -2.41 -0.56 -12.00
CA GLU A 126 -1.44 -1.04 -13.00
C GLU A 126 -0.38 -0.03 -13.41
N ASP A 127 -0.32 1.13 -12.73
CA ASP A 127 0.63 2.18 -13.07
C ASP A 127 2.11 1.74 -12.93
#